data_AF-A0A2M8U3R0-F1
#
_entry.id   AF-A0A2M8U3R0-F1
#
_cell.length_a   1.000
_cell.length_b   1.000
_cell.length_c   1.000
_cell.angle_alpha   90.00
_cell.angle_beta   90.00
_cell.angle_gamma   90.00
#
_symmetry.space_group_name_H-M   'P 1'
#
loop_
_entity.id
_entity.type
_entity.pdbx_description
1 polymer ?
#
loop_
_entity_poly.entity_id
_entity_poly.type
_entity_poly.pdbx_seq_one_letter_code
_entity_poly.pdbx_strand_id
1 'polypeptide(L)'
;MRRLLLGVLLAALPSMAAQSQSLTGALEWLPPGSLSVESLTRHPQEQLEGGEKQSFYVELGRLTFRSPAVLGGTARKAGLSCQACHTNGFATTAFFIPGLSVKPGRIDVSHAFWNLRGEDDVDNPLEIPSLRGVKTKDRFGHDRRTASLREFTRRVIVTEFAGAEPDALLLDALVAYQEKLQPAVAVYEPVSLRQDLADLTRYLDALRIPLAEEEPALAERMTVMIRGQIGFIHERFAEDDMRGSRGLLEEWSRQLARIATQAERGDWVQARAALAELRRATTTPSAVLVADLPRSLYEPERLKTWLSKRVR
;
A
#
# COMPACT_ATOMS: atom_id res chain seq x y z
N MET A 1 22.97 -16.87 55.23
CA MET A 1 22.52 -17.67 54.06
C MET A 1 21.98 -16.71 53.00
N ARG A 2 22.50 -16.81 51.78
CA ARG A 2 22.34 -15.85 50.67
C ARG A 2 20.89 -15.76 50.18
N ARG A 3 20.38 -14.54 50.01
CA ARG A 3 19.12 -14.24 49.30
C ARG A 3 19.37 -14.38 47.80
N LEU A 4 18.68 -15.32 47.15
CA LEU A 4 18.61 -15.43 45.69
C LEU A 4 17.57 -14.42 45.18
N LEU A 5 18.04 -13.34 44.55
CA LEU A 5 17.22 -12.48 43.72
C LEU A 5 17.04 -13.17 42.37
N LEU A 6 15.83 -13.65 42.09
CA LEU A 6 15.43 -14.14 40.78
C LEU A 6 15.17 -12.92 39.89
N GLY A 7 16.18 -12.51 39.12
CA GLY A 7 16.02 -11.50 38.08
C GLY A 7 15.26 -12.09 36.90
N VAL A 8 13.97 -11.74 36.76
CA VAL A 8 13.23 -11.98 35.52
C VAL A 8 13.75 -10.97 34.49
N LEU A 9 14.60 -11.43 33.58
CA LEU A 9 14.87 -10.72 32.34
C LEU A 9 13.59 -10.78 31.49
N LEU A 10 12.80 -9.70 31.47
CA LEU A 10 11.87 -9.47 30.37
C LEU A 10 12.72 -9.18 29.12
N ALA A 11 12.91 -10.19 28.28
CA ALA A 11 13.38 -9.98 26.92
C ALA A 11 12.30 -9.17 26.18
N ALA A 12 12.59 -7.90 25.88
CA ALA A 12 11.78 -7.10 24.99
C ALA A 12 11.84 -7.73 23.58
N LEU A 13 10.80 -8.48 23.23
CA LEU A 13 10.59 -8.89 21.85
C LEU A 13 10.36 -7.64 21.00
N PRO A 14 11.02 -7.48 19.85
CA PRO A 14 10.72 -6.37 18.95
C PRO A 14 9.26 -6.50 18.50
N SER A 15 8.43 -5.54 18.93
CA SER A 15 7.07 -5.40 18.42
C SER A 15 7.16 -4.92 16.98
N MET A 16 6.68 -5.76 16.07
CA MET A 16 6.70 -5.55 14.62
C MET A 16 5.25 -5.49 14.15
N ALA A 17 4.95 -4.60 13.20
CA ALA A 17 3.58 -4.23 12.90
C ALA A 17 3.32 -3.93 11.40
N ALA A 18 2.09 -3.52 11.06
CA ALA A 18 1.58 -3.38 9.70
C ALA A 18 2.26 -2.29 8.85
N GLN A 19 2.31 -2.50 7.52
CA GLN A 19 2.58 -1.42 6.55
C GLN A 19 1.26 -0.74 6.19
N SER A 20 1.13 0.56 6.48
CA SER A 20 0.00 1.36 5.99
C SER A 20 0.47 2.39 4.98
N GLN A 21 -0.39 2.68 4.01
CA GLN A 21 -0.22 3.74 3.02
C GLN A 21 -0.84 5.07 3.47
N SER A 22 -1.26 5.15 4.74
CA SER A 22 -1.43 6.40 5.50
C SER A 22 -0.98 6.16 6.94
N LEU A 23 0.11 6.80 7.33
CA LEU A 23 0.60 6.85 8.71
C LEU A 23 -0.44 7.50 9.63
N THR A 24 -1.09 8.57 9.17
CA THR A 24 -2.11 9.26 9.98
C THR A 24 -3.36 8.41 10.14
N GLY A 25 -3.88 7.86 9.04
CA GLY A 25 -5.05 6.96 9.07
C GLY A 25 -4.80 5.72 9.94
N ALA A 26 -3.61 5.13 9.86
CA ALA A 26 -3.26 4.00 10.70
C ALA A 26 -3.20 4.35 12.19
N LEU A 27 -2.66 5.51 12.57
CA LEU A 27 -2.64 5.95 13.96
C LEU A 27 -4.04 6.23 14.52
N GLU A 28 -4.97 6.69 13.68
CA GLU A 28 -6.34 7.00 14.08
C GLU A 28 -7.22 5.73 14.18
N TRP A 29 -7.07 4.80 13.25
CA TRP A 29 -8.00 3.68 13.07
C TRP A 29 -7.46 2.32 13.52
N LEU A 30 -6.17 2.17 13.77
CA LEU A 30 -5.58 0.93 14.27
C LEU A 30 -5.21 1.03 15.76
N PRO A 31 -5.34 -0.06 16.54
CA PRO A 31 -4.90 -0.08 17.92
C PRO A 31 -3.41 0.30 18.08
N PRO A 32 -3.02 0.95 19.20
CA PRO A 32 -1.62 1.23 19.52
C PRO A 32 -0.75 -0.03 19.43
N GLY A 33 0.41 0.08 18.77
CA GLY A 33 1.30 -1.06 18.50
C GLY A 33 1.10 -1.71 17.13
N SER A 34 0.14 -1.23 16.32
CA SER A 34 -0.08 -1.70 14.93
C SER A 34 0.88 -1.13 13.91
N LEU A 35 1.77 -0.20 14.27
CA LEU A 35 2.82 0.37 13.40
C LEU A 35 4.22 0.06 13.93
N SER A 36 5.14 -0.36 13.05
CA SER A 36 6.55 -0.56 13.38
C SER A 36 7.45 0.21 12.43
N VAL A 37 8.57 0.69 12.97
CA VAL A 37 9.57 1.44 12.20
C VAL A 37 10.14 0.58 11.07
N GLU A 38 10.47 -0.69 11.33
CA GLU A 38 11.04 -1.59 10.31
C GLU A 38 10.09 -1.80 9.13
N SER A 39 8.82 -2.14 9.37
CA SER A 39 7.84 -2.33 8.29
C SER A 39 7.65 -1.04 7.49
N LEU A 40 7.70 0.13 8.12
CA LEU A 40 7.53 1.42 7.45
C LEU A 40 8.79 1.96 6.79
N THR A 41 9.97 1.38 7.03
CA THR A 41 11.26 1.87 6.50
C THR A 41 11.98 0.83 5.65
N ARG A 42 11.50 -0.41 5.61
CA ARG A 42 12.06 -1.48 4.79
C ARG A 42 10.98 -2.27 4.10
N HIS A 43 11.27 -2.72 2.90
CA HIS A 43 10.42 -3.65 2.17
C HIS A 43 11.29 -4.66 1.40
N PRO A 44 10.78 -5.87 1.12
CA PRO A 44 11.43 -6.76 0.17
C PRO A 44 11.41 -6.16 -1.23
N GLN A 45 12.44 -6.45 -2.02
CA GLN A 45 12.53 -6.06 -3.43
C GLN A 45 11.40 -6.67 -4.26
N GLU A 46 10.79 -5.86 -5.11
CA GLU A 46 9.79 -6.33 -6.07
C GLU A 46 10.46 -6.87 -7.33
N GLN A 47 10.27 -8.17 -7.59
CA GLN A 47 10.69 -8.79 -8.84
C GLN A 47 9.47 -9.34 -9.57
N LEU A 48 9.25 -8.88 -10.80
CA LEU A 48 8.16 -9.35 -11.65
C LEU A 48 8.69 -10.15 -12.84
N GLU A 49 7.90 -11.13 -13.28
CA GLU A 49 8.15 -11.86 -14.51
C GLU A 49 8.11 -10.91 -15.71
N GLY A 50 9.14 -10.93 -16.55
CA GLY A 50 9.31 -9.98 -17.66
C GLY A 50 10.09 -8.70 -17.29
N GLY A 51 10.54 -8.55 -16.05
CA GLY A 51 11.42 -7.46 -15.62
C GLY A 51 10.68 -6.16 -15.25
N GLU A 52 11.36 -5.02 -15.35
CA GLU A 52 10.81 -3.73 -14.88
C GLU A 52 9.71 -3.15 -15.77
N LYS A 53 9.78 -3.40 -17.09
CA LYS A 53 8.76 -2.92 -18.03
C LYS A 53 7.62 -3.93 -18.10
N GLN A 54 6.43 -3.47 -17.76
CA GLN A 54 5.24 -4.31 -17.71
C GLN A 54 4.13 -3.76 -18.60
N SER A 55 3.11 -4.60 -18.85
CA SER A 55 1.92 -4.18 -19.57
C SER A 55 1.07 -3.22 -18.74
N PHE A 56 0.17 -2.47 -19.40
CA PHE A 56 -0.81 -1.62 -18.73
C PHE A 56 -1.60 -2.36 -17.63
N TYR A 57 -2.08 -3.57 -17.90
CA TYR A 57 -2.84 -4.38 -16.94
C TYR A 57 -2.04 -4.66 -15.67
N VAL A 58 -0.74 -4.95 -15.80
CA VAL A 58 0.11 -5.24 -14.63
C VAL A 58 0.39 -3.97 -13.83
N GLU A 59 0.61 -2.83 -14.47
CA GLU A 59 0.83 -1.56 -13.76
C GLU A 59 -0.46 -1.04 -13.10
N LEU A 60 -1.60 -1.15 -13.78
CA LEU A 60 -2.92 -0.88 -13.18
C LEU A 60 -3.17 -1.82 -12.00
N GLY A 61 -2.83 -3.10 -12.13
CA GLY A 61 -2.93 -4.09 -11.07
C GLY A 61 -2.06 -3.76 -9.87
N ARG A 62 -0.81 -3.36 -10.11
CA ARG A 62 0.14 -2.92 -9.07
C ARG A 62 -0.39 -1.68 -8.33
N LEU A 63 -0.89 -0.69 -9.06
CA LEU A 63 -1.51 0.52 -8.48
C LEU A 63 -2.72 0.15 -7.62
N THR A 64 -3.59 -0.71 -8.14
CA THR A 64 -4.81 -1.16 -7.47
C THR A 64 -4.47 -1.94 -6.20
N PHE A 65 -3.50 -2.88 -6.28
CA PHE A 65 -3.01 -3.66 -5.15
C PHE A 65 -2.46 -2.79 -4.01
N ARG A 66 -1.87 -1.65 -4.37
CA ARG A 66 -1.31 -0.65 -3.47
C ARG A 66 -2.29 0.49 -3.17
N SER A 67 -3.58 0.37 -3.47
CA SER A 67 -4.54 1.44 -3.17
C SER A 67 -5.49 1.02 -2.05
N PRO A 68 -5.59 1.81 -0.94
CA PRO A 68 -6.59 1.57 0.09
C PRO A 68 -8.02 1.70 -0.42
N ALA A 69 -8.24 2.39 -1.55
CA ALA A 69 -9.54 2.59 -2.15
C ALA A 69 -10.21 1.29 -2.63
N VAL A 70 -9.44 0.22 -2.78
CA VAL A 70 -9.94 -1.11 -3.17
C VAL A 70 -10.63 -1.80 -2.00
N LEU A 71 -10.15 -1.57 -0.78
CA LEU A 71 -10.74 -2.15 0.43
C LEU A 71 -11.86 -1.25 0.96
N GLY A 72 -12.66 -1.77 1.87
CA GLY A 72 -13.71 -1.03 2.55
C GLY A 72 -13.45 -0.82 4.03
N GLY A 73 -14.52 -0.40 4.72
CA GLY A 73 -14.58 -0.37 6.18
C GLY A 73 -13.39 0.30 6.86
N THR A 74 -12.91 -0.35 7.92
CA THR A 74 -11.79 0.11 8.74
C THR A 74 -10.46 0.02 7.99
N ALA A 75 -10.26 -0.99 7.13
CA ALA A 75 -9.02 -1.14 6.37
C ALA A 75 -8.73 0.06 5.48
N ARG A 76 -9.73 0.54 4.73
CA ARG A 76 -9.60 1.75 3.90
C ARG A 76 -9.28 2.99 4.74
N LYS A 77 -9.98 3.18 5.87
CA LYS A 77 -9.78 4.33 6.76
C LYS A 77 -8.39 4.33 7.40
N ALA A 78 -7.90 3.15 7.75
CA ALA A 78 -6.55 2.93 8.26
C ALA A 78 -5.45 3.07 7.19
N GLY A 79 -5.80 3.29 5.93
CA GLY A 79 -4.84 3.36 4.82
C GLY A 79 -4.23 2.01 4.44
N LEU A 80 -4.87 0.89 4.79
CA LEU A 80 -4.42 -0.45 4.44
C LEU A 80 -4.84 -0.81 3.02
N SER A 81 -3.97 -1.54 2.32
CA SER A 81 -4.25 -2.19 1.03
C SER A 81 -3.69 -3.61 1.05
N CYS A 82 -3.78 -4.34 -0.07
CA CYS A 82 -3.18 -5.66 -0.19
C CYS A 82 -1.66 -5.64 0.13
N GLN A 83 -0.97 -4.53 -0.19
CA GLN A 83 0.44 -4.30 0.11
C GLN A 83 0.77 -4.38 1.61
N ALA A 84 -0.19 -4.12 2.50
CA ALA A 84 0.04 -4.13 3.94
C ALA A 84 0.46 -5.51 4.46
N CYS A 85 -0.29 -6.53 4.05
CA CYS A 85 -0.03 -7.94 4.39
C CYS A 85 0.90 -8.62 3.37
N HIS A 86 0.90 -8.14 2.12
CA HIS A 86 1.59 -8.78 1.01
C HIS A 86 2.60 -7.84 0.35
N THR A 87 3.54 -7.28 1.12
CA THR A 87 4.49 -6.28 0.62
C THR A 87 5.26 -6.80 -0.59
N ASN A 88 5.04 -6.19 -1.76
CA ASN A 88 5.61 -6.62 -3.04
C ASN A 88 5.40 -8.13 -3.31
N GLY A 89 4.26 -8.64 -2.86
CA GLY A 89 3.84 -10.04 -2.97
C GLY A 89 4.37 -11.00 -1.91
N PHE A 90 5.34 -10.59 -1.08
CA PHE A 90 5.86 -11.43 -0.01
C PHE A 90 4.91 -11.45 1.19
N ALA A 91 4.96 -12.52 1.99
CA ALA A 91 4.29 -12.52 3.29
C ALA A 91 4.95 -11.51 4.23
N THR A 92 4.18 -10.57 4.77
CA THR A 92 4.67 -9.64 5.81
C THR A 92 4.69 -10.33 7.16
N THR A 93 5.79 -11.00 7.48
CA THR A 93 5.99 -11.75 8.76
C THR A 93 6.03 -10.83 9.98
N ALA A 94 6.23 -9.53 9.76
CA ALA A 94 6.20 -8.48 10.76
C ALA A 94 4.79 -7.94 11.02
N PHE A 95 3.78 -8.25 10.22
CA PHE A 95 2.45 -7.63 10.36
C PHE A 95 1.79 -8.02 11.68
N PHE A 96 1.25 -7.05 12.41
CA PHE A 96 0.58 -7.27 13.68
C PHE A 96 -0.43 -6.17 13.95
N ILE A 97 -1.64 -6.57 14.36
CA ILE A 97 -2.66 -5.67 14.90
C ILE A 97 -3.15 -6.26 16.23
N PRO A 98 -2.97 -5.57 17.37
CA PRO A 98 -3.48 -6.04 18.65
C PRO A 98 -4.98 -6.36 18.58
N GLY A 99 -5.35 -7.52 19.12
CA GLY A 99 -6.74 -8.01 19.10
C GLY A 99 -7.16 -8.73 17.82
N LEU A 100 -6.40 -8.62 16.72
CA LEU A 100 -6.64 -9.36 15.48
C LEU A 100 -5.50 -10.34 15.15
N SER A 101 -4.36 -10.19 15.83
CA SER A 101 -3.17 -11.00 15.65
C SER A 101 -2.78 -11.66 16.98
N VAL A 102 -2.57 -12.98 16.99
CA VAL A 102 -1.96 -13.68 18.14
C VAL A 102 -0.43 -13.55 18.20
N LYS A 103 0.21 -13.30 17.06
CA LYS A 103 1.65 -13.04 16.93
C LYS A 103 1.94 -12.36 15.57
N PRO A 104 3.11 -11.73 15.39
CA PRO A 104 3.50 -11.16 14.10
C PRO A 104 3.42 -12.17 12.94
N GLY A 105 2.98 -11.69 11.78
CA GLY A 105 2.79 -12.48 10.56
C GLY A 105 1.49 -13.27 10.53
N ARG A 106 0.60 -13.07 11.52
CA ARG A 106 -0.73 -13.65 11.54
C ARG A 106 -1.80 -12.60 11.70
N ILE A 107 -2.95 -12.83 11.08
CA ILE A 107 -4.08 -11.92 11.15
C ILE A 107 -5.38 -12.69 10.96
N ASP A 108 -6.38 -12.36 11.76
CA ASP A 108 -7.76 -12.76 11.56
C ASP A 108 -8.41 -11.75 10.62
N VAL A 109 -8.79 -12.20 9.43
CA VAL A 109 -9.44 -11.40 8.38
C VAL A 109 -10.95 -11.61 8.34
N SER A 110 -11.50 -12.57 9.10
CA SER A 110 -12.94 -12.75 9.26
C SER A 110 -13.50 -11.90 10.40
N HIS A 111 -12.69 -11.45 11.37
CA HIS A 111 -13.13 -10.65 12.51
C HIS A 111 -14.01 -9.40 12.15
N ALA A 112 -15.02 -9.09 12.99
CA ALA A 112 -15.98 -7.97 12.85
C ALA A 112 -15.36 -6.62 12.44
N PHE A 113 -14.14 -6.40 12.94
CA PHE A 113 -13.36 -5.18 12.76
C PHE A 113 -13.20 -4.80 11.28
N TRP A 114 -13.11 -5.80 10.40
CA TRP A 114 -12.98 -5.61 8.96
C TRP A 114 -14.35 -5.49 8.29
N ASN A 115 -15.21 -6.49 8.54
CA ASN A 115 -16.53 -6.58 7.96
C ASN A 115 -17.47 -7.41 8.83
N LEU A 116 -18.45 -6.76 9.46
CA LEU A 116 -19.48 -7.44 10.26
C LEU A 116 -20.26 -8.53 9.49
N ARG A 117 -20.37 -8.42 8.15
CA ARG A 117 -21.06 -9.43 7.33
C ARG A 117 -20.19 -10.65 7.00
N GLY A 118 -18.87 -10.53 7.15
CA GLY A 118 -17.90 -11.59 6.84
C GLY A 118 -17.46 -12.38 8.08
N GLU A 119 -18.00 -12.02 9.25
CA GLU A 119 -17.61 -12.61 10.53
C GLU A 119 -18.08 -14.05 10.72
N ASP A 120 -17.17 -14.85 11.27
CA ASP A 120 -17.37 -16.27 11.55
C ASP A 120 -17.42 -16.60 13.05
N ASP A 121 -17.37 -15.58 13.94
CA ASP A 121 -17.39 -15.69 15.41
C ASP A 121 -16.24 -16.55 15.99
N VAL A 122 -15.14 -16.74 15.24
CA VAL A 122 -13.99 -17.54 15.69
C VAL A 122 -12.72 -16.69 15.65
N ASP A 123 -12.05 -16.50 16.79
CA ASP A 123 -10.69 -15.93 16.86
C ASP A 123 -9.69 -16.93 16.25
N ASN A 124 -9.47 -16.82 14.94
CA ASN A 124 -8.67 -17.77 14.16
C ASN A 124 -7.52 -17.16 13.33
N PRO A 125 -6.67 -16.25 13.86
CA PRO A 125 -5.65 -15.58 13.06
C PRO A 125 -4.78 -16.56 12.27
N LEU A 126 -4.78 -16.39 10.95
CA LEU A 126 -4.06 -17.25 10.02
C LEU A 126 -2.70 -16.66 9.66
N GLU A 127 -1.76 -17.52 9.27
CA GLU A 127 -0.49 -17.07 8.72
C GLU A 127 -0.71 -16.36 7.38
N ILE A 128 -0.13 -15.17 7.26
CA ILE A 128 -0.19 -14.39 6.02
C ILE A 128 0.62 -15.14 4.94
N PRO A 129 -0.01 -15.61 3.86
CA PRO A 129 0.71 -16.35 2.83
C PRO A 129 1.50 -15.41 1.92
N SER A 130 2.56 -15.94 1.31
CA SER A 130 3.19 -15.28 0.16
C SER A 130 2.30 -15.43 -1.08
N LEU A 131 2.13 -14.34 -1.82
CA LEU A 131 1.49 -14.32 -3.14
C LEU A 131 2.48 -14.61 -4.27
N ARG A 132 3.78 -14.71 -3.97
CA ARG A 132 4.79 -15.05 -4.97
C ARG A 132 4.60 -16.49 -5.46
N GLY A 133 4.61 -16.67 -6.78
CA GLY A 133 4.31 -17.94 -7.43
C GLY A 133 2.83 -18.32 -7.40
N VAL A 134 1.91 -17.39 -7.10
CA VAL A 134 0.47 -17.69 -7.01
C VAL A 134 -0.11 -18.24 -8.33
N LYS A 135 0.46 -17.86 -9.47
CA LYS A 135 0.08 -18.35 -10.81
C LYS A 135 0.14 -19.88 -10.95
N THR A 136 1.00 -20.57 -10.19
CA THR A 136 1.15 -22.03 -10.26
C THR A 136 0.34 -22.77 -9.19
N LYS A 137 -0.56 -22.09 -8.47
CA LYS A 137 -1.42 -22.71 -7.46
C LYS A 137 -2.77 -23.07 -8.08
N ASP A 138 -3.22 -24.29 -7.83
CA ASP A 138 -4.51 -24.79 -8.38
C ASP A 138 -5.72 -24.42 -7.50
N ARG A 139 -5.49 -24.11 -6.22
CA ARG A 139 -6.55 -23.84 -5.23
C ARG A 139 -6.13 -22.75 -4.25
N PHE A 140 -7.09 -21.93 -3.83
CA PHE A 140 -6.92 -20.73 -3.02
C PHE A 140 -7.78 -20.77 -1.76
N GLY A 141 -7.37 -19.98 -0.77
CA GLY A 141 -7.94 -19.99 0.58
C GLY A 141 -7.36 -21.09 1.48
N HIS A 142 -7.56 -20.94 2.79
CA HIS A 142 -7.11 -21.91 3.78
C HIS A 142 -7.81 -23.27 3.59
N ASP A 143 -9.10 -23.25 3.25
CA ASP A 143 -9.91 -24.43 2.95
C ASP A 143 -9.67 -25.02 1.55
N ARG A 144 -8.87 -24.33 0.72
CA ARG A 144 -8.55 -24.68 -0.68
C ARG A 144 -9.79 -24.92 -1.55
N ARG A 145 -10.93 -24.30 -1.24
CA ARG A 145 -12.18 -24.56 -1.99
C ARG A 145 -12.30 -23.74 -3.27
N THR A 146 -11.62 -22.59 -3.34
CA THR A 146 -11.71 -21.70 -4.50
C THR A 146 -10.68 -22.09 -5.56
N ALA A 147 -11.13 -22.34 -6.80
CA ALA A 147 -10.26 -22.74 -7.90
C ALA A 147 -9.73 -21.56 -8.74
N SER A 148 -10.29 -20.36 -8.56
CA SER A 148 -9.94 -19.17 -9.34
C SER A 148 -9.26 -18.12 -8.46
N LEU A 149 -8.07 -17.66 -8.87
CA LEU A 149 -7.40 -16.53 -8.23
C LEU A 149 -8.25 -15.27 -8.31
N ARG A 150 -8.94 -15.07 -9.44
CA ARG A 150 -9.87 -13.95 -9.65
C ARG A 150 -11.02 -13.96 -8.64
N GLU A 151 -11.66 -15.11 -8.47
CA GLU A 151 -12.76 -15.28 -7.50
C GLU A 151 -12.27 -15.08 -6.06
N PHE A 152 -11.10 -15.65 -5.73
CA PHE A 152 -10.50 -15.51 -4.41
C PHE A 152 -10.18 -14.05 -4.10
N THR A 153 -9.49 -13.34 -5.01
CA THR A 153 -9.17 -11.91 -4.86
C THR A 153 -10.43 -11.06 -4.69
N ARG A 154 -11.48 -11.32 -5.47
CA ARG A 154 -12.79 -10.65 -5.29
C ARG A 154 -13.37 -10.91 -3.90
N ARG A 155 -13.36 -12.17 -3.43
CA ARG A 155 -13.90 -12.56 -2.13
C ARG A 155 -13.17 -11.85 -0.99
N VAL A 156 -11.83 -11.78 -1.03
CA VAL A 156 -11.04 -11.03 -0.07
C VAL A 156 -11.50 -9.57 -0.02
N ILE A 157 -11.62 -8.92 -1.19
CA ILE A 157 -12.04 -7.51 -1.26
C ILE A 157 -13.43 -7.31 -0.64
N VAL A 158 -14.42 -8.06 -1.11
CA VAL A 158 -15.84 -7.81 -0.79
C VAL A 158 -16.25 -8.41 0.56
N THR A 159 -15.80 -9.63 0.84
CA THR A 159 -16.27 -10.43 1.99
C THR A 159 -15.41 -10.20 3.22
N GLU A 160 -14.08 -10.20 3.09
CA GLU A 160 -13.20 -10.02 4.25
C GLU A 160 -13.07 -8.54 4.61
N PHE A 161 -12.87 -7.65 3.61
CA PHE A 161 -12.57 -6.24 3.87
C PHE A 161 -13.69 -5.24 3.54
N ALA A 162 -14.93 -5.71 3.34
CA ALA A 162 -16.11 -4.88 3.07
C ALA A 162 -15.95 -3.89 1.88
N GLY A 163 -15.07 -4.21 0.93
CA GLY A 163 -14.87 -3.43 -0.29
C GLY A 163 -16.10 -3.47 -1.20
N ALA A 164 -16.24 -2.47 -2.06
CA ALA A 164 -17.23 -2.50 -3.11
C ALA A 164 -16.90 -3.61 -4.12
N GLU A 165 -17.91 -4.05 -4.88
CA GLU A 165 -17.70 -4.96 -6.00
C GLU A 165 -16.67 -4.35 -6.97
N PRO A 166 -15.51 -5.00 -7.19
CA PRO A 166 -14.51 -4.47 -8.10
C PRO A 166 -15.03 -4.50 -9.53
N ASP A 167 -14.77 -3.42 -10.25
CA ASP A 167 -14.92 -3.40 -11.71
C ASP A 167 -14.13 -4.54 -12.37
N ALA A 168 -14.70 -5.13 -13.42
CA ALA A 168 -14.11 -6.32 -14.06
C ALA A 168 -12.66 -6.10 -14.51
N LEU A 169 -12.38 -4.92 -15.09
CA LEU A 169 -11.05 -4.53 -15.56
C LEU A 169 -10.06 -4.40 -14.41
N LEU A 170 -10.46 -3.77 -13.29
CA LEU A 170 -9.58 -3.64 -12.12
C LEU A 170 -9.26 -5.00 -11.50
N LEU A 171 -10.25 -5.88 -11.42
CA LEU A 171 -10.03 -7.22 -10.89
C LEU A 171 -9.12 -8.03 -11.82
N ASP A 172 -9.24 -7.87 -13.15
CA ASP A 172 -8.35 -8.55 -14.10
C ASP A 172 -6.94 -8.00 -14.03
N ALA A 173 -6.80 -6.68 -13.88
CA ALA A 173 -5.52 -6.02 -13.65
C ALA A 173 -4.85 -6.51 -12.36
N LEU A 174 -5.60 -6.60 -11.24
CA LEU A 174 -5.11 -7.15 -9.97
C LEU A 174 -4.57 -8.58 -10.14
N VAL A 175 -5.34 -9.45 -10.80
CA VAL A 175 -4.92 -10.82 -11.08
C VAL A 175 -3.68 -10.85 -11.96
N ALA A 176 -3.62 -10.03 -13.01
CA ALA A 176 -2.46 -9.92 -13.90
C ALA A 176 -1.19 -9.51 -13.13
N TYR A 177 -1.28 -8.56 -12.19
CA TYR A 177 -0.17 -8.21 -11.32
C TYR A 177 0.24 -9.36 -10.40
N GLN A 178 -0.73 -10.00 -9.74
CA GLN A 178 -0.48 -11.13 -8.83
C GLN A 178 0.23 -12.29 -9.56
N GLU A 179 -0.21 -12.61 -10.78
CA GLU A 179 0.40 -13.66 -11.60
C GLU A 179 1.84 -13.37 -12.03
N LYS A 180 2.26 -12.10 -12.05
CA LYS A 180 3.63 -11.70 -12.37
C LYS A 180 4.59 -11.78 -11.19
N LEU A 181 4.11 -12.02 -9.97
CA LEU A 181 4.94 -12.16 -8.78
C LEU A 181 5.71 -13.49 -8.80
N GLN A 182 7.01 -13.46 -9.09
CA GLN A 182 7.83 -14.68 -9.19
C GLN A 182 8.20 -15.27 -7.82
N PRO A 183 8.29 -16.60 -7.64
CA PRO A 183 8.95 -17.16 -6.46
C PRO A 183 10.36 -16.58 -6.28
N ALA A 184 10.65 -15.99 -5.11
CA ALA A 184 11.94 -15.39 -4.82
C ALA A 184 12.22 -15.43 -3.32
N VAL A 185 13.50 -15.32 -2.94
CA VAL A 185 13.91 -15.07 -1.56
C VAL A 185 13.80 -13.58 -1.28
N ALA A 186 13.28 -13.21 -0.10
CA ALA A 186 13.11 -11.81 0.28
C ALA A 186 14.47 -11.14 0.48
N VAL A 187 14.75 -10.10 -0.31
CA VAL A 187 15.90 -9.19 -0.11
C VAL A 187 15.34 -7.84 0.32
N TYR A 188 15.60 -7.44 1.55
CA TYR A 188 15.02 -6.23 2.14
C TYR A 188 15.88 -5.00 1.88
N GLU A 189 15.26 -3.98 1.30
CA GLU A 189 15.86 -2.68 1.03
C GLU A 189 15.13 -1.55 1.77
N PRO A 190 15.78 -0.39 1.96
CA PRO A 190 15.13 0.78 2.54
C PRO A 190 14.04 1.34 1.62
N VAL A 191 12.90 1.72 2.21
CA VAL A 191 11.94 2.58 1.54
C VAL A 191 12.64 3.90 1.21
N SER A 192 12.51 4.40 -0.01
CA SER A 192 13.19 5.63 -0.44
C SER A 192 12.31 6.50 -1.31
N LEU A 193 12.51 7.82 -1.22
CA LEU A 193 11.85 8.80 -2.09
C LEU A 193 12.08 8.48 -3.57
N ARG A 194 13.28 8.00 -3.92
CA ARG A 194 13.62 7.61 -5.30
C ARG A 194 12.68 6.51 -5.79
N GLN A 195 12.46 5.47 -4.99
CA GLN A 195 11.60 4.36 -5.35
C GLN A 195 10.13 4.82 -5.45
N ASP A 196 9.65 5.62 -4.49
CA ASP A 196 8.28 6.12 -4.51
C ASP A 196 8.00 7.02 -5.74
N LEU A 197 8.96 7.86 -6.14
CA LEU A 197 8.85 8.67 -7.36
C LEU A 197 8.95 7.86 -8.66
N ALA A 198 9.73 6.77 -8.64
CA ALA A 198 9.78 5.83 -9.76
C ALA A 198 8.42 5.10 -9.93
N ASP A 199 7.82 4.67 -8.83
CA ASP A 199 6.47 4.08 -8.83
C ASP A 199 5.41 5.10 -9.30
N LEU A 200 5.46 6.33 -8.78
CA LEU A 200 4.59 7.42 -9.25
C LEU A 200 4.72 7.63 -10.76
N THR A 201 5.94 7.64 -11.30
CA THR A 201 6.18 7.82 -12.74
C THR A 201 5.61 6.64 -13.54
N ARG A 202 5.73 5.39 -13.07
CA ARG A 202 5.09 4.22 -13.71
C ARG A 202 3.57 4.38 -13.78
N TYR A 203 2.95 4.85 -12.71
CA TYR A 203 1.48 5.03 -12.69
C TYR A 203 1.01 6.19 -13.57
N LEU A 204 1.79 7.29 -13.64
CA LEU A 204 1.53 8.37 -14.59
C LEU A 204 1.68 7.90 -16.05
N ASP A 205 2.64 7.01 -16.31
CA ASP A 205 2.78 6.37 -17.63
C ASP A 205 1.58 5.47 -17.96
N ALA A 206 1.09 4.69 -17.00
CA ALA A 206 -0.12 3.89 -17.18
C ALA A 206 -1.37 4.77 -17.40
N LEU A 207 -1.50 5.91 -16.72
CA LEU A 207 -2.60 6.85 -16.87
C LEU A 207 -2.71 7.45 -18.28
N ARG A 208 -1.64 7.40 -19.09
CA ARG A 208 -1.68 7.82 -20.50
C ARG A 208 -2.67 7.00 -21.32
N ILE A 209 -2.87 5.72 -20.98
CA ILE A 209 -3.73 4.81 -21.73
C ILE A 209 -5.20 5.23 -21.67
N PRO A 210 -5.87 5.32 -20.51
CA PRO A 210 -7.26 5.78 -20.49
C PRO A 210 -7.46 7.20 -21.02
N LEU A 211 -6.45 8.08 -20.93
CA LEU A 211 -6.53 9.41 -21.57
C LEU A 211 -6.38 9.38 -23.10
N ALA A 212 -5.69 8.38 -23.65
CA ALA A 212 -5.56 8.18 -25.09
C ALA A 212 -6.81 7.49 -25.68
N GLU A 213 -7.37 6.54 -24.93
CA GLU A 213 -8.61 5.83 -25.28
C GLU A 213 -9.88 6.62 -24.93
N GLU A 214 -9.74 7.83 -24.37
CA GLU A 214 -10.86 8.71 -24.01
C GLU A 214 -11.85 8.05 -23.03
N GLU A 215 -11.30 7.35 -22.04
CA GLU A 215 -12.03 6.60 -20.99
C GLU A 215 -12.05 7.37 -19.66
N PRO A 216 -13.02 8.29 -19.45
CA PRO A 216 -12.99 9.24 -18.33
C PRO A 216 -13.11 8.54 -16.98
N ALA A 217 -13.97 7.51 -16.88
CA ALA A 217 -14.20 6.79 -15.63
C ALA A 217 -12.94 6.04 -15.14
N LEU A 218 -12.17 5.47 -16.05
CA LEU A 218 -10.91 4.80 -15.71
C LEU A 218 -9.82 5.83 -15.35
N ALA A 219 -9.75 6.95 -16.09
CA ALA A 219 -8.81 8.04 -15.81
C ALA A 219 -9.06 8.67 -14.42
N GLU A 220 -10.32 8.92 -14.05
CA GLU A 220 -10.71 9.43 -12.74
C GLU A 220 -10.31 8.45 -11.62
N ARG A 221 -10.65 7.16 -11.80
CA ARG A 221 -10.32 6.13 -10.81
C ARG A 221 -8.82 5.97 -10.59
N MET A 222 -8.04 5.91 -11.68
CA MET A 222 -6.58 5.89 -11.59
C MET A 222 -6.04 7.16 -10.92
N THR A 223 -6.60 8.32 -11.26
CA THR A 223 -6.25 9.59 -10.61
C THR A 223 -6.43 9.54 -9.09
N VAL A 224 -7.54 9.01 -8.59
CA VAL A 224 -7.77 8.86 -7.14
C VAL A 224 -6.70 7.97 -6.51
N MET A 225 -6.38 6.83 -7.12
CA MET A 225 -5.37 5.90 -6.59
C MET A 225 -3.96 6.51 -6.59
N ILE A 226 -3.59 7.22 -7.66
CA ILE A 226 -2.28 7.89 -7.78
C ILE A 226 -2.17 9.02 -6.75
N ARG A 227 -3.24 9.81 -6.55
CA ARG A 227 -3.27 10.85 -5.52
C ARG A 227 -3.09 10.26 -4.11
N GLY A 228 -3.58 9.05 -3.88
CA GLY A 228 -3.30 8.29 -2.64
C GLY A 228 -1.80 8.03 -2.44
N GLN A 229 -1.08 7.62 -3.50
CA GLN A 229 0.38 7.43 -3.44
C GLN A 229 1.12 8.75 -3.16
N ILE A 230 0.68 9.86 -3.76
CA ILE A 230 1.22 11.19 -3.46
C ILE A 230 0.97 11.56 -2.00
N GLY A 231 -0.23 11.24 -1.48
CA GLY A 231 -0.58 11.43 -0.07
C GLY A 231 0.38 10.69 0.88
N PHE A 232 0.72 9.44 0.54
CA PHE A 232 1.70 8.66 1.30
C PHE A 232 3.10 9.30 1.32
N ILE A 233 3.60 9.76 0.16
CA ILE A 233 4.87 10.49 0.07
C ILE A 233 4.79 11.77 0.90
N HIS A 234 3.68 12.51 0.81
CA HIS A 234 3.45 13.75 1.55
C HIS A 234 3.48 13.54 3.06
N GLU A 235 2.90 12.46 3.57
CA GLU A 235 2.94 12.14 5.00
C GLU A 235 4.36 11.87 5.53
N ARG A 236 5.31 11.51 4.66
CA ARG A 236 6.72 11.39 5.05
C ARG A 236 7.41 12.73 5.26
N PHE A 237 6.83 13.84 4.82
CA PHE A 237 7.28 15.20 5.11
C PHE A 237 6.41 15.82 6.22
N ALA A 238 6.58 15.31 7.44
CA ALA A 238 5.62 15.52 8.52
C ALA A 238 5.80 16.82 9.33
N GLU A 239 7.00 17.42 9.31
CA GLU A 239 7.31 18.60 10.14
C GLU A 239 6.83 19.90 9.49
N ASP A 240 6.47 20.88 10.32
CA ASP A 240 5.87 22.15 9.89
C ASP A 240 6.80 23.02 9.04
N ASP A 241 8.12 22.82 9.15
CA ASP A 241 9.12 23.58 8.40
C ASP A 241 9.38 22.99 6.99
N MET A 242 8.75 21.85 6.65
CA MET A 242 8.81 21.21 5.33
C MET A 242 7.66 21.67 4.39
N ARG A 243 7.10 22.86 4.61
CA ARG A 243 5.94 23.36 3.82
C ARG A 243 6.21 23.39 2.32
N GLY A 244 7.46 23.59 1.91
CA GLY A 244 7.85 23.56 0.50
C GLY A 244 7.64 22.19 -0.15
N SER A 245 8.15 21.13 0.48
CA SER A 245 7.96 19.75 0.03
C SER A 245 6.49 19.35 0.02
N ARG A 246 5.76 19.69 1.09
CA ARG A 246 4.33 19.40 1.19
C ARG A 246 3.52 20.14 0.12
N GLY A 247 3.75 21.45 -0.03
CA GLY A 247 3.06 22.27 -1.01
C GLY A 247 3.29 21.82 -2.46
N LEU A 248 4.50 21.31 -2.77
CA LEU A 248 4.79 20.71 -4.06
C LEU A 248 3.97 19.44 -4.32
N LEU A 249 3.92 18.52 -3.34
CA LEU A 249 3.17 17.26 -3.46
C LEU A 249 1.66 17.52 -3.52
N GLU A 250 1.15 18.48 -2.76
CA GLU A 250 -0.23 18.94 -2.86
C GLU A 250 -0.53 19.53 -4.25
N GLU A 251 0.40 20.27 -4.84
CA GLU A 251 0.22 20.80 -6.20
C GLU A 251 0.17 19.70 -7.25
N TRP A 252 1.03 18.68 -7.16
CA TRP A 252 0.94 17.50 -8.02
C TRP A 252 -0.40 16.77 -7.88
N SER A 253 -0.90 16.64 -6.65
CA SER A 253 -2.23 16.05 -6.40
C SER A 253 -3.36 16.89 -7.01
N ARG A 254 -3.30 18.23 -6.91
CA ARG A 254 -4.26 19.13 -7.55
C ARG A 254 -4.16 19.10 -9.08
N GLN A 255 -2.96 19.00 -9.65
CA GLN A 255 -2.75 18.84 -11.09
C GLN A 255 -3.43 17.57 -11.61
N LEU A 256 -3.26 16.44 -10.92
CA LEU A 256 -3.96 15.19 -11.26
C LEU A 256 -5.47 15.34 -11.23
N ALA A 257 -6.02 15.99 -10.19
CA ALA A 257 -7.46 16.24 -10.12
C ALA A 257 -7.93 17.08 -11.33
N ARG A 258 -7.16 18.10 -11.74
CA ARG A 258 -7.48 18.91 -12.93
C ARG A 258 -7.43 18.08 -14.22
N ILE A 259 -6.47 17.17 -14.36
CA ILE A 259 -6.37 16.25 -15.50
C ILE A 259 -7.62 15.36 -15.61
N ALA A 260 -8.10 14.80 -14.49
CA ALA A 260 -9.34 14.01 -14.48
C ALA A 260 -10.56 14.85 -14.85
N THR A 261 -10.70 16.05 -14.28
CA THR A 261 -11.80 16.97 -14.65
C THR A 261 -11.77 17.39 -16.12
N GLN A 262 -10.58 17.56 -16.71
CA GLN A 262 -10.43 17.83 -18.14
C GLN A 262 -10.88 16.62 -18.97
N ALA A 263 -10.48 15.40 -18.59
CA ALA A 263 -10.92 14.16 -19.23
C ALA A 263 -12.45 14.00 -19.17
N GLU A 264 -13.07 14.23 -18.00
CA GLU A 264 -14.53 14.19 -17.81
C GLU A 264 -15.28 15.18 -18.72
N ARG A 265 -14.67 16.31 -19.05
CA ARG A 265 -15.23 17.35 -19.95
C ARG A 265 -14.96 17.08 -21.43
N GLY A 266 -14.17 16.05 -21.77
CA GLY A 266 -13.73 15.78 -23.13
C GLY A 266 -12.55 16.65 -23.60
N ASP A 267 -11.89 17.39 -22.68
CA ASP A 267 -10.72 18.24 -22.97
C ASP A 267 -9.43 17.38 -23.07
N TRP A 268 -9.45 16.36 -23.91
CA TRP A 268 -8.44 15.30 -23.92
C TRP A 268 -7.04 15.77 -24.30
N VAL A 269 -6.93 16.75 -25.21
CA VAL A 269 -5.64 17.32 -25.61
C VAL A 269 -4.97 18.02 -24.42
N GLN A 270 -5.74 18.80 -23.66
CA GLN A 270 -5.30 19.50 -22.46
C GLN A 270 -4.94 18.51 -21.36
N ALA A 271 -5.78 17.49 -21.13
CA ALA A 271 -5.52 16.44 -20.15
C ALA A 271 -4.19 15.70 -20.43
N ARG A 272 -3.96 15.30 -21.69
CA ARG A 272 -2.72 14.62 -22.11
C ARG A 272 -1.49 15.53 -22.01
N ALA A 273 -1.62 16.82 -22.37
CA ALA A 273 -0.54 17.78 -22.25
C ALA A 273 -0.16 18.03 -20.77
N ALA A 274 -1.15 18.21 -19.91
CA ALA A 274 -0.96 18.39 -18.47
C ALA A 274 -0.35 17.14 -17.81
N LEU A 275 -0.78 15.93 -18.20
CA LEU A 275 -0.15 14.69 -17.73
C LEU A 275 1.33 14.61 -18.14
N ALA A 276 1.65 14.97 -19.37
CA ALA A 276 3.04 14.96 -19.85
C ALA A 276 3.92 15.97 -19.07
N GLU A 277 3.36 17.12 -18.68
CA GLU A 277 4.05 18.09 -17.83
C GLU A 277 4.28 17.56 -16.42
N LEU A 278 3.24 17.05 -15.77
CA LEU A 278 3.36 16.47 -14.43
C LEU A 278 4.38 15.32 -14.41
N ARG A 279 4.33 14.42 -15.38
CA ARG A 279 5.29 13.32 -15.51
C ARG A 279 6.73 13.82 -15.60
N ARG A 280 7.00 14.91 -16.33
CA ARG A 280 8.34 15.51 -16.37
C ARG A 280 8.76 16.04 -15.00
N ALA A 281 7.83 16.67 -14.28
CA ALA A 281 8.09 17.20 -12.94
C ALA A 281 8.37 16.11 -11.89
N THR A 282 7.84 14.88 -12.06
CA THR A 282 8.04 13.77 -11.11
C THR A 282 9.23 12.86 -11.43
N THR A 283 9.79 12.93 -12.64
CA THR A 283 10.86 12.02 -13.09
C THR A 283 12.15 12.20 -12.28
N THR A 284 12.45 13.43 -11.89
CA THR A 284 13.62 13.76 -11.06
C THR A 284 13.14 14.40 -9.77
N PRO A 285 13.64 13.99 -8.59
CA PRO A 285 13.27 14.63 -7.33
C PRO A 285 13.55 16.13 -7.38
N SER A 286 12.55 16.95 -7.07
CA SER A 286 12.71 18.39 -6.96
C SER A 286 13.71 18.74 -5.86
N ALA A 287 14.47 19.82 -6.04
CA ALA A 287 15.46 20.28 -5.06
C ALA A 287 14.88 20.48 -3.65
N VAL A 288 13.60 20.89 -3.55
CA VAL A 288 12.92 21.06 -2.27
C VAL A 288 12.74 19.72 -1.53
N LEU A 289 12.33 18.66 -2.25
CA LEU A 289 12.19 17.32 -1.67
C LEU A 289 13.53 16.75 -1.23
N VAL A 290 14.58 16.98 -2.04
CA VAL A 290 15.95 16.53 -1.72
C VAL A 290 16.50 17.24 -0.48
N ALA A 291 16.26 18.54 -0.34
CA ALA A 291 16.70 19.32 0.81
C ALA A 291 16.05 18.87 2.13
N ASP A 292 14.79 18.46 2.08
CA ASP A 292 14.05 17.99 3.27
C ASP A 292 14.28 16.50 3.57
N LEU A 293 14.78 15.71 2.62
CA LEU A 293 14.91 14.26 2.74
C LEU A 293 15.64 13.79 4.02
N PRO A 294 16.80 14.36 4.43
CA PRO A 294 17.51 13.92 5.65
C PRO A 294 16.74 14.17 6.96
N ARG A 295 15.64 14.92 6.89
CA ARG A 295 14.80 15.30 8.03
C ARG A 295 13.43 14.61 7.98
N SER A 296 13.08 14.01 6.84
CA SER A 296 11.82 13.34 6.57
C SER A 296 11.68 12.00 7.31
N LEU A 297 10.49 11.40 7.25
CA LEU A 297 10.19 10.07 7.80
C LEU A 297 10.69 8.92 6.91
N TYR A 298 11.41 9.19 5.81
CA TYR A 298 12.24 8.17 5.17
C TYR A 298 13.41 7.75 6.07
N GLU A 299 13.87 8.64 6.96
CA GLU A 299 14.91 8.34 7.94
C GLU A 299 14.35 7.55 9.14
N PRO A 300 14.83 6.32 9.42
CA PRO A 300 14.25 5.47 10.47
C PRO A 300 14.22 6.09 11.86
N GLU A 301 15.26 6.83 12.25
CA GLU A 301 15.33 7.49 13.56
C GLU A 301 14.33 8.65 13.68
N ARG A 302 14.07 9.35 12.57
CA ARG A 302 13.02 10.40 12.51
C ARG A 302 11.64 9.77 12.64
N LEU A 303 11.38 8.69 11.91
CA LEU A 303 10.12 7.96 12.00
C LEU A 303 9.87 7.41 13.42
N LYS A 304 10.88 6.80 14.04
CA LYS A 304 10.81 6.29 15.42
C LYS A 304 10.42 7.38 16.41
N THR A 305 11.06 8.54 16.30
CA THR A 305 10.78 9.71 17.14
C THR A 305 9.35 10.21 16.90
N TRP A 306 8.93 10.29 15.64
CA TRP A 306 7.59 10.74 15.26
C TRP A 306 6.48 9.82 15.79
N LEU A 307 6.61 8.50 15.63
CA LEU A 307 5.66 7.51 16.17
C LEU A 307 5.54 7.60 17.70
N SER A 308 6.69 7.75 18.38
CA SER A 308 6.73 7.83 19.85
C SER A 308 6.01 9.07 20.42
N LYS A 309 5.91 10.16 19.64
CA LYS A 309 5.17 11.37 20.03
C LYS A 309 3.66 11.23 19.85
N ARG A 310 3.21 10.37 18.93
CA ARG A 310 1.80 10.24 18.52
C ARG A 310 1.03 9.14 19.28
N VAL A 311 1.75 8.22 19.91
CA VAL A 311 1.18 7.11 20.71
C VAL A 311 1.03 7.48 22.20
N ARG A 312 1.54 8.66 22.62
CA ARG A 312 1.32 9.22 23.95
C ARG A 312 0.04 10.05 23.98
#